data_AF-A0A7V8CUM7-F1
#
_entry.id   AF-A0A7V8CUM7-F1
#
_cell.length_a   1.000
_cell.length_b   1.000
_cell.length_c   1.000
_cell.angle_alpha   90.00
_cell.angle_beta   90.00
_cell.angle_gamma   90.00
#
_symmetry.space_group_name_H-M   'P 1'
#
loop_
_entity.id
_entity.type
_entity.pdbx_description
1 polymer ?
#
loop_
_entity_poly.entity_id
_entity_poly.type
_entity_poly.pdbx_seq_one_letter_code
_entity_poly.pdbx_strand_id
1 'polypeptide(L)'
;MDKTSVLLQLGKEIQQAAVKQDWAALSLLDRQLAHQLTALAAQGAISAHEQQALSAVRKIHAQAVVLVSNEKQRLGYELGQAHSNQEGWVAYALESDMYQDRNQA
;
A
#
# COMPACT_ATOMS: atom_id res chain seq x y z
N MET A 1 -6.69 -30.67 -1.71
CA MET A 1 -7.26 -29.36 -1.31
C MET A 1 -7.84 -28.68 -2.54
N ASP A 2 -9.01 -28.07 -2.41
CA ASP A 2 -9.70 -27.36 -3.50
C ASP A 2 -8.96 -26.04 -3.84
N LYS A 3 -8.63 -25.81 -5.11
CA LYS A 3 -7.91 -24.59 -5.56
C LYS A 3 -8.76 -23.33 -5.36
N THR A 4 -10.07 -23.47 -5.45
CA THR A 4 -11.01 -22.38 -5.20
C THR A 4 -10.94 -21.91 -3.75
N SER A 5 -10.89 -22.84 -2.80
CA SER A 5 -10.81 -22.50 -1.38
C SER A 5 -9.49 -21.81 -1.03
N VAL A 6 -8.38 -22.20 -1.67
CA VAL A 6 -7.07 -21.53 -1.52
C VAL A 6 -7.12 -20.08 -2.03
N LEU A 7 -7.72 -19.82 -3.19
CA LEU A 7 -7.88 -18.46 -3.72
C LEU A 7 -8.72 -17.58 -2.80
N LEU A 8 -9.85 -18.10 -2.30
CA LEU A 8 -10.71 -17.38 -1.37
C LEU A 8 -10.02 -17.10 -0.03
N GLN A 9 -9.21 -18.04 0.46
CA GLN A 9 -8.43 -17.87 1.67
C GLN A 9 -7.36 -16.79 1.51
N LEU A 10 -6.59 -16.82 0.41
CA LEU A 10 -5.62 -15.77 0.07
C LEU A 10 -6.29 -14.40 -0.03
N GLY A 11 -7.48 -14.33 -0.63
CA GLY A 11 -8.27 -13.09 -0.65
C GLY A 11 -8.55 -12.55 0.76
N LYS A 12 -9.03 -13.39 1.68
CA LYS A 12 -9.28 -12.98 3.08
C LYS A 12 -8.01 -12.51 3.78
N GLU A 13 -6.89 -13.19 3.57
CA GLU A 13 -5.61 -12.83 4.18
C GLU A 13 -5.09 -11.49 3.65
N ILE A 14 -5.22 -11.23 2.34
CA ILE A 14 -4.92 -9.94 1.72
C ILE A 14 -5.76 -8.82 2.36
N GLN A 15 -7.07 -9.04 2.52
CA GLN A 15 -7.95 -8.06 3.16
C GLN A 15 -7.51 -7.76 4.59
N GLN A 16 -7.20 -8.80 5.37
CA GLN A 16 -6.76 -8.66 6.76
C GLN A 16 -5.43 -7.92 6.87
N ALA A 17 -4.45 -8.27 6.02
CA ALA A 17 -3.15 -7.58 5.98
C ALA A 17 -3.31 -6.11 5.60
N ALA A 18 -4.16 -5.79 4.61
CA ALA A 18 -4.43 -4.43 4.20
C ALA A 18 -5.12 -3.60 5.31
N VAL A 19 -6.11 -4.17 6.01
CA VAL A 19 -6.79 -3.52 7.14
C VAL A 19 -5.84 -3.29 8.33
N LYS A 20 -4.95 -4.25 8.60
CA LYS A 20 -3.92 -4.13 9.64
C LYS A 20 -2.75 -3.25 9.24
N GLN A 21 -2.72 -2.74 8.00
CA GLN A 21 -1.60 -1.98 7.44
C GLN A 21 -0.27 -2.76 7.49
N ASP A 22 -0.34 -4.10 7.46
CA ASP A 22 0.85 -4.95 7.40
C ASP A 22 1.33 -5.06 5.95
N TRP A 23 2.05 -4.03 5.51
CA TRP A 23 2.50 -3.90 4.12
C TRP A 23 3.48 -5.00 3.70
N ALA A 24 4.28 -5.52 4.65
CA ALA A 24 5.19 -6.62 4.41
C ALA A 24 4.42 -7.91 4.11
N ALA A 25 3.45 -8.28 4.97
CA ALA A 25 2.59 -9.43 4.74
C ALA A 25 1.76 -9.27 3.45
N LEU A 26 1.23 -8.07 3.20
CA LEU A 26 0.45 -7.78 1.99
C LEU A 26 1.27 -8.03 0.72
N SER A 27 2.54 -7.62 0.69
CA SER A 27 3.43 -7.86 -0.46
C SER A 27 3.77 -9.35 -0.69
N LEU A 28 3.81 -10.14 0.38
CA LEU A 28 4.04 -11.59 0.29
C LEU A 28 2.79 -12.28 -0.26
N LEU A 29 1.63 -11.94 0.28
CA LEU A 29 0.34 -12.50 -0.11
C LEU A 29 -0.02 -12.15 -1.56
N ASP A 30 0.27 -10.93 -2.03
CA ASP A 30 0.06 -10.53 -3.41
C ASP A 30 0.91 -11.36 -4.40
N ARG A 31 2.19 -11.62 -4.06
CA ARG A 31 3.05 -12.51 -4.86
C ARG A 31 2.56 -13.95 -4.87
N GLN A 32 2.07 -14.45 -3.73
CA GLN A 32 1.48 -15.79 -3.65
C GLN A 32 0.21 -15.88 -4.50
N LEU A 33 -0.65 -14.87 -4.45
CA LEU A 33 -1.84 -14.78 -5.30
C LEU A 33 -1.46 -14.77 -6.78
N ALA A 34 -0.49 -13.96 -7.19
CA ALA A 34 -0.02 -13.92 -8.57
C ALA A 34 0.46 -15.31 -9.05
N HIS A 35 1.23 -16.03 -8.23
CA HIS A 35 1.67 -17.38 -8.54
C HIS A 35 0.50 -18.36 -8.72
N GLN A 36 -0.50 -18.32 -7.83
CA GLN A 36 -1.69 -19.17 -7.94
C GLN A 36 -2.52 -18.84 -9.19
N LEU A 37 -2.64 -17.56 -9.55
CA LEU A 37 -3.33 -17.13 -10.77
C LEU A 37 -2.60 -17.60 -12.03
N THR A 38 -1.27 -17.54 -12.07
CA THR A 38 -0.49 -18.08 -13.18
C THR A 38 -0.66 -19.59 -13.30
N ALA A 39 -0.63 -20.32 -12.17
CA ALA A 39 -0.86 -21.75 -12.15
C ALA A 39 -2.28 -22.12 -12.62
N LEU A 40 -3.29 -21.32 -12.26
CA LEU A 40 -4.66 -21.50 -12.72
C LEU A 40 -4.79 -21.24 -14.23
N ALA A 41 -4.20 -20.15 -14.73
CA ALA A 41 -4.23 -19.82 -16.16
C ALA A 41 -3.60 -20.92 -17.04
N ALA A 42 -2.54 -21.59 -16.54
CA ALA A 42 -1.88 -22.68 -17.24
C ALA A 42 -2.75 -23.95 -17.40
N GLN A 43 -3.82 -24.10 -16.61
CA GLN A 43 -4.70 -25.28 -16.66
C GLN A 43 -5.77 -25.19 -17.76
N GLY A 44 -5.94 -24.02 -18.39
CA GLY A 44 -6.89 -23.83 -19.48
C GLY A 44 -8.30 -23.49 -18.99
N ALA A 45 -9.29 -24.31 -19.34
CA ALA A 45 -10.70 -23.98 -19.14
C ALA A 45 -11.04 -23.78 -17.65
N ILE A 46 -11.60 -22.61 -17.34
CA ILE A 46 -12.02 -22.21 -15.99
C ILE A 46 -13.48 -22.60 -15.78
N SER A 47 -13.78 -23.30 -14.71
CA SER A 47 -15.14 -23.66 -14.32
C SER A 47 -15.92 -22.45 -13.79
N ALA A 48 -17.26 -22.53 -13.79
CA ALA A 48 -18.12 -21.47 -13.24
C ALA A 48 -17.82 -21.17 -11.76
N HIS A 49 -17.48 -22.20 -10.98
CA HIS A 49 -17.12 -22.06 -9.57
C HIS A 49 -15.79 -21.28 -9.39
N GLU A 50 -14.78 -21.61 -10.19
CA GLU A 50 -13.50 -20.88 -10.19
C GLU A 50 -13.69 -19.44 -10.67
N GLN A 51 -14.55 -19.20 -11.66
CA GLN A 51 -14.86 -17.86 -12.14
C GLN A 51 -15.52 -17.00 -11.04
N GLN A 52 -16.42 -17.58 -10.24
CA GLN A 52 -17.03 -16.91 -9.10
C GLN A 52 -15.98 -16.57 -8.03
N ALA A 53 -15.06 -17.48 -7.75
CA ALA A 53 -13.97 -17.26 -6.80
C ALA A 53 -13.01 -16.16 -7.27
N LEU A 54 -12.63 -16.16 -8.56
CA LEU A 54 -11.82 -15.11 -9.16
C LEU A 54 -12.49 -13.74 -9.07
N SER A 55 -13.81 -13.68 -9.30
CA SER A 55 -14.59 -12.45 -9.15
C SER A 55 -14.57 -11.94 -7.70
N ALA A 56 -14.71 -12.84 -6.73
CA ALA A 56 -14.64 -12.48 -5.31
C ALA A 56 -13.25 -11.96 -4.92
N VAL A 57 -12.18 -12.67 -5.30
CA VAL A 57 -10.80 -12.26 -5.02
C VAL A 57 -10.46 -10.93 -5.69
N ARG A 58 -10.91 -10.71 -6.93
CA ARG A 58 -10.73 -9.43 -7.64
C ARG A 58 -11.34 -8.25 -6.88
N LYS A 59 -12.54 -8.41 -6.32
CA LYS A 59 -13.18 -7.37 -5.50
C LYS A 59 -12.38 -7.06 -4.24
N ILE A 60 -11.86 -8.10 -3.58
CA ILE A 60 -11.05 -7.93 -2.37
C ILE A 60 -9.72 -7.23 -2.70
N HIS A 61 -9.05 -7.64 -3.77
CA HIS A 61 -7.80 -7.02 -4.22
C HIS A 61 -8.00 -5.53 -4.56
N ALA A 62 -9.09 -5.19 -5.25
CA ALA A 62 -9.43 -3.79 -5.54
C ALA A 62 -9.61 -2.95 -4.26
N GLN A 63 -10.22 -3.51 -3.21
CA GLN A 63 -10.33 -2.82 -1.91
C GLN A 63 -8.96 -2.62 -1.24
N ALA A 64 -8.08 -3.64 -1.30
CA ALA A 64 -6.72 -3.52 -0.79
C ALA A 64 -5.93 -2.43 -1.53
N VAL A 65 -6.08 -2.31 -2.85
CA VAL A 65 -5.45 -1.24 -3.66
C VAL A 65 -5.91 0.15 -3.20
N VAL A 66 -7.19 0.33 -2.87
CA VAL A 66 -7.70 1.60 -2.33
C VAL A 66 -7.04 1.93 -1.00
N LEU A 67 -6.95 0.95 -0.08
CA LEU A 67 -6.31 1.15 1.23
C LEU A 67 -4.83 1.55 1.10
N VAL A 68 -4.07 0.84 0.26
CA VAL A 68 -2.65 1.16 0.01
C VAL A 68 -2.51 2.55 -0.64
N SER A 69 -3.40 2.90 -1.57
CA SER A 69 -3.36 4.20 -2.24
C SER A 69 -3.63 5.35 -1.28
N ASN A 70 -4.60 5.19 -0.38
CA ASN A 70 -4.92 6.18 0.65
C ASN A 70 -3.74 6.36 1.61
N GLU A 71 -3.10 5.28 2.04
CA GLU A 71 -1.93 5.37 2.92
C GLU A 71 -0.75 6.06 2.22
N LYS A 72 -0.51 5.75 0.95
CA LYS A 72 0.51 6.43 0.13
C LYS A 72 0.24 7.94 0.07
N GLN A 73 -1.01 8.35 -0.11
CA GLN A 73 -1.39 9.77 -0.11
C GLN A 73 -1.18 10.42 1.26
N ARG A 74 -1.55 9.74 2.36
CA ARG A 74 -1.31 10.21 3.74
C ARG A 74 0.17 10.44 4.00
N LEU A 75 1.01 9.46 3.68
CA LEU A 75 2.47 9.57 3.83
C LEU A 75 3.05 10.72 2.99
N GLY A 76 2.59 10.87 1.74
CA GLY A 76 2.99 11.98 0.88
C GLY A 76 2.66 13.35 1.49
N TYR A 77 1.49 13.48 2.10
CA TYR A 77 1.08 14.71 2.80
C TYR A 77 1.93 14.98 4.05
N GLU A 78 2.22 13.96 4.86
CA GLU A 78 3.06 14.09 6.06
C GLU A 78 4.51 14.46 5.72
N LEU A 79 5.07 13.84 4.68
CA LEU A 79 6.40 14.19 4.17
C LEU A 79 6.46 15.65 3.67
N GLY A 80 5.43 16.10 2.96
CA GLY A 80 5.33 17.50 2.50
C GLY A 80 5.27 18.50 3.66
N GLN A 81 4.50 18.19 4.71
CA GLN A 81 4.44 19.02 5.92
C GLN A 81 5.78 19.05 6.66
N ALA A 82 6.44 17.90 6.81
CA ALA A 82 7.75 17.83 7.47
C ALA A 82 8.80 18.69 6.74
N HIS A 83 8.80 18.65 5.40
CA HIS A 83 9.69 19.46 4.58
C HIS A 83 9.42 20.96 4.74
N SER A 84 8.15 21.38 4.66
CA SER A 84 7.74 22.78 4.84
C SER A 84 8.10 23.32 6.23
N ASN A 85 7.91 22.51 7.27
CA ASN A 85 8.29 22.87 8.64
C ASN A 85 9.81 23.03 8.78
N GLN A 86 10.60 22.19 8.12
CA GLN A 86 12.05 22.30 8.10
C GLN A 86 12.51 23.57 7.37
N GLU A 87 11.93 23.89 6.22
CA GLU A 87 12.20 25.15 5.51
C GLU A 87 11.85 26.37 6.37
N GLY A 88 10.75 26.31 7.12
CA GLY A 88 10.36 27.35 8.06
C GLY A 88 11.39 27.57 9.17
N TRP A 89 11.88 26.49 9.81
CA TRP A 89 12.92 26.60 10.84
C TRP A 89 14.25 27.11 10.27
N VAL A 90 14.63 26.69 9.07
CA VAL A 90 15.84 27.19 8.40
C VAL A 90 15.72 28.68 8.08
N ALA A 91 14.56 29.15 7.61
CA ALA A 91 14.32 30.56 7.35
C ALA A 91 14.44 31.40 8.62
N TYR A 92 13.84 30.95 9.73
CA TYR A 92 13.97 31.64 11.03
C TYR A 92 15.42 31.60 11.57
N ALA A 93 16.16 30.51 11.38
CA ALA A 93 17.55 30.41 11.81
C ALA A 93 18.49 31.33 11.01
N LEU A 94 18.31 31.41 9.68
CA LEU A 94 19.07 32.37 8.84
C LEU A 94 18.73 33.82 9.19
N GLU A 95 17.46 34.12 9.45
CA GLU A 95 17.04 35.46 9.85
C GLU A 95 17.65 35.86 11.20
N SER A 96 17.71 34.95 12.19
CA SER A 96 18.37 35.24 13.47
C SER A 96 19.87 35.51 13.32
N ASP A 97 20.57 34.76 12.46
CA ASP A 97 22.00 34.98 12.22
C ASP A 97 22.28 36.34 11.54
N MET A 98 21.43 36.75 10.60
CA MET A 98 21.55 38.05 9.91
C MET A 98 21.34 39.26 10.84
N TYR A 99 20.46 39.14 11.84
CA TYR A 99 20.26 40.21 12.84
C TYR A 99 21.39 40.23 13.89
N GLN A 100 21.99 39.08 14.21
CA GLN A 100 23.12 39.02 15.14
C GLN A 100 24.39 39.64 14.54
N ASP A 101 24.64 39.45 13.25
CA ASP A 101 25.81 40.01 12.54
C ASP A 101 25.70 41.53 12.33
N ARG A 102 24.48 42.04 12.11
CA ARG A 102 24.23 43.50 11.95
C ARG A 102 24.40 44.31 13.25
N ASN A 103 24.35 43.65 14.42
CA ASN A 103 24.52 44.31 15.73
C ASN A 103 25.98 44.35 16.21
N GLN A 104 26.94 43.85 15.42
CA GLN A 104 28.38 43.84 15.73
C GLN A 104 29.23 44.76 14.84
N ALA A 105 28.61 45.60 14.00
CA ALA A 105 29.27 46.62 13.17
C ALA A 105 28.93 48.03 13.64
#